data_AF-A0AAW8BVY8-F1
#
_entry.id   AF-A0AAW8BVY8-F1
#
_cell.length_a   1.000
_cell.length_b   1.000
_cell.length_c   1.000
_cell.angle_alpha   90.00
_cell.angle_beta   90.00
_cell.angle_gamma   90.00
#
_symmetry.space_group_name_H-M   'P 1'
#
loop_
_entity.id
_entity.type
_entity.pdbx_description
1 polymer ?
#
loop_
_entity_poly.entity_id
_entity_poly.type
_entity_poly.pdbx_seq_one_letter_code
_entity_poly.pdbx_strand_id
1 'polypeptide(L)'
;MHQVVYTISAKNPIYADIYYQDQDPSKYSDYSHNPYTFTPNIQADIAPGRPWSQQVMLINPDAWAMVSVSTGRQPGTPGFHCTVSVDGNVVVSKDGAKGVLCSLRTW
;
A
#
# COMPACT_ATOMS: atom_id res chain seq x y z
N MET A 1 -11.78 11.34 11.11
CA MET A 1 -10.79 11.15 10.04
C MET A 1 -9.54 10.63 10.71
N HIS A 2 -8.98 9.56 10.18
CA HIS A 2 -7.86 8.83 10.76
C HIS A 2 -6.63 9.02 9.88
N GLN A 3 -5.49 9.22 10.51
CA GLN A 3 -4.23 9.30 9.79
C GLN A 3 -3.79 7.89 9.44
N VAL A 4 -3.65 7.60 8.16
CA VAL A 4 -3.14 6.32 7.68
C VAL A 4 -1.77 6.53 7.05
N VAL A 5 -0.80 5.73 7.48
CA VAL A 5 0.56 5.75 6.94
C VAL A 5 0.88 4.39 6.34
N TYR A 6 1.08 4.37 5.03
CA TYR A 6 1.61 3.21 4.32
C TYR A 6 3.12 3.29 4.29
N THR A 7 3.79 2.18 4.58
CA THR A 7 5.25 2.08 4.43
C THR A 7 5.61 0.81 3.69
N ILE A 8 6.51 0.91 2.73
CA ILE A 8 7.07 -0.23 2.00
C ILE A 8 8.58 -0.17 2.06
N SER A 9 9.20 -1.29 2.41
CA SER A 9 10.65 -1.49 2.33
C SER A 9 10.97 -2.76 1.55
N ALA A 10 12.23 -2.90 1.14
CA ALA A 10 12.72 -4.06 0.40
C ALA A 10 14.12 -4.45 0.90
N LYS A 11 14.43 -5.74 0.90
CA LYS A 11 15.76 -6.27 1.26
C LYS A 11 16.80 -6.06 0.16
N ASN A 12 16.37 -5.95 -1.09
CA ASN A 12 17.22 -5.61 -2.23
C ASN A 12 16.63 -4.44 -3.04
N PRO A 13 17.46 -3.60 -3.68
CA PRO A 13 16.97 -2.50 -4.52
C PRO A 13 16.08 -2.97 -5.66
N ILE A 14 14.99 -2.25 -5.91
CA ILE A 14 14.03 -2.53 -6.98
C ILE A 14 13.25 -1.26 -7.36
N TYR A 15 12.89 -1.13 -8.63
CA TYR A 15 11.87 -0.19 -9.07
C TYR A 15 10.50 -0.89 -8.98
N ALA A 16 9.68 -0.48 -8.01
CA ALA A 16 8.46 -1.19 -7.63
C ALA A 16 7.20 -0.50 -8.15
N ASP A 17 6.17 -1.28 -8.46
CA ASP A 17 4.81 -0.82 -8.73
C ASP A 17 3.99 -0.86 -7.44
N ILE A 18 3.40 0.27 -7.05
CA ILE A 18 2.68 0.45 -5.78
C ILE A 18 1.26 0.94 -6.06
N TYR A 19 0.30 0.31 -5.41
CA TYR A 19 -1.08 0.78 -5.31
C TYR A 19 -1.39 1.04 -3.84
N TYR A 20 -2.04 2.15 -3.53
CA TYR A 20 -2.44 2.47 -2.15
C TYR A 20 -3.79 3.18 -2.15
N GLN A 21 -4.60 3.01 -1.10
CA GLN A 21 -5.83 3.75 -0.95
C GLN A 21 -5.54 5.20 -0.56
N ASP A 22 -5.86 6.13 -1.45
CA ASP A 22 -5.64 7.57 -1.27
C ASP A 22 -6.82 8.27 -0.59
N GLN A 23 -8.04 7.89 -0.94
CA GLN A 23 -9.28 8.54 -0.48
C GLN A 23 -10.42 7.54 -0.36
N ASP A 24 -11.35 7.73 0.59
CA ASP A 24 -12.51 6.83 0.73
C ASP A 24 -13.56 7.05 -0.37
N PRO A 25 -14.03 5.99 -1.04
CA PRO A 25 -15.24 6.05 -1.83
C PRO A 25 -16.47 6.17 -0.91
N SER A 26 -17.52 6.84 -1.39
CA SER A 26 -18.77 6.96 -0.63
C SER A 26 -19.47 5.61 -0.44
N LYS A 27 -19.31 4.70 -1.41
CA LYS A 27 -19.83 3.33 -1.40
C LYS A 27 -18.97 2.42 -2.28
N TYR A 28 -19.10 1.11 -2.05
CA TYR A 28 -18.36 0.11 -2.81
C TYR A 28 -18.55 0.18 -4.33
N SER A 29 -19.75 0.50 -4.81
CA SER A 29 -19.97 0.61 -6.26
C SER A 29 -19.21 1.77 -6.90
N ASP A 30 -18.93 2.85 -6.19
CA ASP A 30 -18.11 3.95 -6.73
C ASP A 30 -16.66 3.48 -6.93
N TYR A 31 -16.14 2.73 -5.95
CA TYR A 31 -14.84 2.07 -6.05
C TYR A 31 -14.79 1.06 -7.17
N SER A 32 -15.75 0.13 -7.24
CA SER A 32 -15.73 -0.97 -8.21
C SER A 32 -15.80 -0.48 -9.66
N HIS A 33 -16.46 0.64 -9.93
CA HIS A 33 -16.51 1.22 -11.27
C HIS A 33 -15.23 1.96 -11.63
N ASN A 34 -14.60 2.66 -10.68
CA ASN A 34 -13.45 3.54 -10.95
C ASN A 34 -12.32 3.39 -9.90
N PRO A 35 -11.77 2.18 -9.72
CA PRO A 35 -10.91 1.88 -8.57
C PRO A 35 -9.65 2.75 -8.56
N TYR A 36 -9.04 3.03 -9.71
CA TYR A 36 -7.81 3.82 -9.80
C TYR A 36 -7.94 5.29 -9.37
N THR A 37 -9.17 5.81 -9.24
CA THR A 37 -9.39 7.15 -8.65
C THR A 37 -9.15 7.12 -7.14
N PHE A 38 -9.38 5.97 -6.50
CA PHE A 38 -9.25 5.77 -5.05
C PHE A 38 -7.98 5.02 -4.69
N THR A 39 -7.52 4.12 -5.57
CA THR A 39 -6.24 3.39 -5.47
C THR A 39 -5.33 3.71 -6.64
N PRO A 40 -4.69 4.89 -6.67
CA PRO A 40 -3.77 5.24 -7.74
C PRO A 40 -2.59 4.25 -7.80
N ASN A 41 -2.01 4.13 -8.99
CA ASN A 41 -0.73 3.47 -9.19
C ASN A 41 0.39 4.51 -9.17
N ILE A 42 1.49 4.18 -8.51
CA ILE A 42 2.76 4.88 -8.66
C ILE A 42 3.89 3.87 -8.82
N GLN A 43 5.05 4.39 -9.25
CA GLN A 43 6.28 3.63 -9.27
C GLN A 43 7.35 4.35 -8.45
N ALA A 44 8.20 3.59 -7.76
CA ALA A 44 9.25 4.17 -6.91
C ALA A 44 10.47 3.25 -6.78
N ASP A 45 11.65 3.86 -6.64
CA ASP A 45 12.89 3.17 -6.29
C ASP A 45 12.96 2.87 -4.79
N ILE A 46 12.78 1.60 -4.43
CA ILE A 46 12.87 1.12 -3.05
C ILE A 46 14.19 0.38 -2.87
N ALA A 47 14.90 0.69 -1.79
CA ALA A 47 16.16 0.02 -1.44
C ALA A 47 16.30 -0.11 0.08
N PRO A 48 17.21 -0.97 0.57
CA PRO A 48 17.58 -0.97 1.99
C PRO A 48 17.99 0.44 2.45
N GLY A 49 17.36 0.94 3.52
CA GLY A 49 17.57 2.30 4.02
C GLY A 49 16.86 3.41 3.24
N ARG A 50 16.15 3.09 2.15
CA ARG A 50 15.30 4.01 1.38
C ARG A 50 13.90 3.42 1.18
N PRO A 51 13.09 3.32 2.26
CA PRO A 51 11.71 2.89 2.16
C PRO A 51 10.86 3.96 1.46
N TRP A 52 9.75 3.54 0.87
CA TRP A 52 8.70 4.43 0.43
C TRP A 52 7.65 4.58 1.53
N SER A 53 7.14 5.79 1.75
CA SER A 53 6.06 6.04 2.70
C SER A 53 5.08 7.07 2.15
N GLN A 54 3.79 6.87 2.43
CA GLN A 54 2.72 7.78 2.05
C GLN A 54 1.74 7.91 3.21
N GLN A 55 1.44 9.17 3.55
CA GLN A 55 0.42 9.51 4.53
C GLN A 55 -0.84 9.98 3.82
N VAL A 56 -1.99 9.46 4.25
CA VAL A 56 -3.32 9.87 3.77
C VAL A 56 -4.27 10.04 4.95
N MET A 57 -5.41 10.67 4.71
CA MET A 57 -6.46 10.83 5.70
C MET A 57 -7.69 10.08 5.22
N LEU A 58 -8.11 9.04 5.96
CA LEU A 58 -9.28 8.24 5.64
C LEU A 58 -10.39 8.41 6.68
N ILE A 59 -11.64 8.35 6.25
CA ILE A 59 -12.83 8.35 7.10
C ILE A 59 -13.00 6.98 7.73
N ASN A 60 -12.83 5.88 6.98
CA ASN A 60 -13.01 4.52 7.50
C ASN A 60 -11.86 3.60 7.04
N PRO A 61 -10.70 3.64 7.73
CA PRO A 61 -9.55 2.78 7.42
C PRO A 61 -9.89 1.28 7.45
N ASP A 62 -10.75 0.82 8.36
CA ASP A 62 -11.07 -0.61 8.46
C ASP A 62 -11.78 -1.14 7.20
N ALA A 63 -12.52 -0.28 6.51
CA ALA A 63 -13.19 -0.61 5.26
C ALA A 63 -12.30 -0.40 4.02
N TRP A 64 -11.31 0.50 4.07
CA TRP A 64 -10.63 1.00 2.87
C TRP A 64 -9.10 1.01 2.92
N ALA A 65 -8.44 1.00 4.06
CA ALA A 65 -6.98 1.09 4.11
C ALA A 65 -6.32 -0.16 3.53
N MET A 66 -5.52 0.06 2.49
CA MET A 66 -4.84 -0.99 1.72
C MET A 66 -3.65 -0.39 0.98
N VAL A 67 -2.55 -1.13 0.94
CA VAL A 67 -1.39 -0.89 0.09
C VAL A 67 -0.90 -2.23 -0.48
N SER A 68 -0.63 -2.24 -1.77
CA SER A 68 -0.05 -3.36 -2.49
C SER A 68 1.21 -2.92 -3.19
N VAL A 69 2.25 -3.74 -3.12
CA VAL A 69 3.48 -3.55 -3.88
C VAL A 69 3.83 -4.81 -4.64
N SER A 70 4.39 -4.65 -5.83
CA SER A 70 4.97 -5.74 -6.59
C SER A 70 6.20 -5.30 -7.36
N THR A 71 6.98 -6.26 -7.85
CA THR A 71 8.06 -6.00 -8.83
C THR A 71 7.53 -5.58 -10.19
N GLY A 72 6.23 -5.70 -10.47
CA GLY A 72 5.67 -5.54 -11.80
C GLY A 72 6.39 -6.42 -12.83
N ARG A 73 6.98 -5.77 -13.85
CA ARG A 73 7.78 -6.45 -14.88
C ARG A 73 9.26 -6.61 -14.52
N GLN A 74 9.71 -6.04 -13.40
CA GLN A 74 11.10 -6.16 -12.98
C GLN A 74 11.40 -7.61 -12.54
N PRO A 75 12.57 -8.16 -12.91
CA PRO A 75 12.98 -9.48 -12.46
C PRO A 75 13.35 -9.49 -10.97
N GLY A 76 13.47 -10.69 -10.40
CA GLY A 76 14.00 -10.89 -9.05
C GLY A 76 12.94 -11.04 -7.95
N THR A 77 13.44 -11.17 -6.73
CA THR A 77 12.67 -11.31 -5.49
C THR A 77 13.28 -10.36 -4.45
N PRO A 78 12.91 -9.07 -4.47
CA PRO A 78 13.54 -8.08 -3.60
C PRO A 78 13.22 -8.26 -2.11
N GLY A 79 12.22 -9.08 -1.77
CA GLY A 79 11.80 -9.31 -0.39
C GLY A 79 11.17 -8.05 0.19
N PHE A 80 9.96 -7.74 -0.26
CA PHE A 80 9.18 -6.61 0.23
C PHE A 80 8.66 -6.85 1.65
N HIS A 81 8.59 -5.78 2.41
CA HIS A 81 7.88 -5.68 3.67
C HIS A 81 6.97 -4.45 3.62
N CYS A 82 5.68 -4.62 3.94
CA CYS A 82 4.74 -3.51 4.05
C CYS A 82 4.20 -3.39 5.47
N THR A 83 3.89 -2.15 5.85
CA THR A 83 3.10 -1.85 7.05
C THR A 83 2.00 -0.86 6.72
N VAL A 84 0.86 -0.99 7.43
CA VAL A 84 -0.21 0.01 7.49
C VAL A 84 -0.33 0.44 8.94
N SER A 85 -0.15 1.73 9.19
CA SER A 85 -0.38 2.32 10.50
C SER A 85 -1.61 3.22 10.48
N VAL A 86 -2.47 3.12 11.51
CA VAL A 86 -3.64 3.97 11.71
C VAL A 86 -3.47 4.71 13.03
N ASP A 87 -3.51 6.04 12.98
CA ASP A 87 -3.29 6.94 14.13
C ASP A 87 -2.04 6.59 14.94
N GLY A 88 -0.96 6.25 14.22
CA GLY A 88 0.34 5.91 14.80
C GLY A 88 0.51 4.43 15.19
N ASN A 89 -0.54 3.61 15.16
CA ASN A 89 -0.48 2.20 15.51
C ASN A 89 -0.35 1.32 14.26
N VAL A 90 0.67 0.45 14.20
CA VAL A 90 0.79 -0.54 13.12
C VAL A 90 -0.31 -1.58 13.30
N VAL A 91 -1.25 -1.63 12.36
CA VAL A 91 -2.41 -2.53 12.39
C VAL A 91 -2.29 -3.68 11.39
N VAL A 92 -1.46 -3.52 10.35
CA VAL A 92 -1.10 -4.60 9.41
C VAL A 92 0.40 -4.55 9.13
N SER A 93 1.04 -5.72 9.12
CA SER A 93 2.45 -5.89 8.77
C SER A 93 2.62 -7.24 8.08
N LYS A 94 3.20 -7.25 6.87
CA LYS A 94 3.38 -8.48 6.08
C LYS A 94 4.64 -8.41 5.22
N ASP A 95 5.15 -9.59 4.87
CA ASP A 95 6.31 -9.79 4.00
C ASP A 95 5.92 -10.55 2.72
N GLY A 96 6.67 -10.33 1.65
CA GLY A 96 6.48 -11.08 0.40
C GLY A 96 7.70 -11.02 -0.53
N ALA A 97 7.97 -12.10 -1.26
CA ALA A 97 9.18 -12.22 -2.06
C ALA A 97 9.20 -11.31 -3.31
N LYS A 98 8.09 -11.30 -4.09
CA LYS A 98 7.91 -10.48 -5.31
C LYS A 98 6.83 -9.42 -5.20
N GLY A 99 6.04 -9.48 -4.15
CA GLY A 99 4.96 -8.54 -3.89
C GLY A 99 4.28 -8.90 -2.58
N VAL A 100 3.61 -7.92 -2.00
CA VAL A 100 2.89 -8.06 -0.74
C VAL A 100 1.72 -7.08 -0.70
N LEU A 101 0.61 -7.53 -0.11
CA LEU A 101 -0.59 -6.75 0.12
C LEU A 101 -0.81 -6.60 1.63
N CYS A 102 -0.73 -5.37 2.13
CA CYS A 102 -1.19 -5.02 3.47
C CYS A 102 -2.56 -4.36 3.36
N SER A 103 -3.59 -4.98 3.93
CA SER A 103 -4.98 -4.54 3.82
C SER A 103 -5.73 -4.84 5.11
N LEU A 104 -6.53 -3.88 5.58
CA LEU A 104 -7.57 -4.09 6.60
C LEU A 104 -8.89 -4.58 5.99
N ARG A 105 -9.08 -4.34 4.68
CA ARG A 105 -10.25 -4.81 3.95
C ARG A 105 -10.32 -6.34 3.97
N THR A 106 -11.53 -6.85 4.14
CA THR A 106 -11.82 -8.29 4.24
C THR A 106 -12.51 -8.86 3.00
N TRP A 107 -12.61 -8.07 1.92
CA TRP A 107 -13.33 -8.40 0.69
C TRP A 107 -12.42 -8.28 -0.53
#